data_AF-A0A7Y3DCZ9-F1
#
_entry.id   AF-A0A7Y3DCZ9-F1
#
_cell.length_a   1.000
_cell.length_b   1.000
_cell.length_c   1.000
_cell.angle_alpha   90.00
_cell.angle_beta   90.00
_cell.angle_gamma   90.00
#
_symmetry.space_group_name_H-M   'P 1'
#
loop_
_entity.id
_entity.type
_entity.pdbx_description
1 polymer ?
#
loop_
_entity_poly.entity_id
_entity_poly.type
_entity_poly.pdbx_seq_one_letter_code
_entity_poly.pdbx_strand_id
1 'polypeptide(L)' 'PATAALALAARRKLAPEDAVLVAAPGTPWPEELDPGWIRDRAAVDDQATAYLCRGTTCSLPVHTPEALAELA' A
#
# COMPACT_ATOMS: atom_id res chain seq x y z
N PRO A 1 1.58 -2.20 14.45
CA PRO A 1 1.70 -3.68 14.26
C PRO A 1 1.08 -4.14 12.94
N ALA A 2 -0.18 -3.82 12.66
CA ALA A 2 -0.88 -4.21 11.42
C ALA A 2 -0.23 -3.63 10.14
N THR A 3 0.10 -2.33 10.12
CA THR A 3 0.78 -1.69 8.98
C THR A 3 2.13 -2.34 8.65
N ALA A 4 2.89 -2.72 9.68
CA ALA A 4 4.18 -3.39 9.49
C ALA A 4 4.01 -4.79 8.88
N ALA A 5 2.97 -5.53 9.29
CA ALA A 5 2.66 -6.84 8.74
C ALA A 5 2.23 -6.75 7.26
N LEU A 6 1.39 -5.77 6.91
CA LEU A 6 1.02 -5.49 5.51
C LEU A 6 2.24 -5.11 4.67
N ALA A 7 3.10 -4.23 5.18
CA ALA A 7 4.31 -3.83 4.46
C ALA A 7 5.28 -5.01 4.25
N LEU A 8 5.41 -5.92 5.23
CA LEU A 8 6.22 -7.12 5.07
C LEU A 8 5.62 -8.07 4.02
N ALA A 9 4.29 -8.25 4.01
CA ALA A 9 3.62 -9.06 3.00
C ALA A 9 3.77 -8.46 1.60
N ALA A 10 3.62 -7.13 1.44
CA ALA A 10 3.84 -6.44 0.18
C ALA A 10 5.25 -6.67 -0.37
N ARG A 11 6.29 -6.49 0.47
CA ARG A 11 7.70 -6.69 0.09
C ARG A 11 8.01 -8.09 -0.42
N ARG A 12 7.23 -9.11 -0.06
CA ARG A 12 7.42 -10.49 -0.55
C ARG A 12 6.84 -10.72 -1.94
N LYS A 13 5.98 -9.82 -2.43
CA LYS A 13 5.30 -9.94 -3.72
C LYS A 13 5.90 -9.07 -4.82
N LEU A 14 6.61 -8.04 -4.41
CA LEU A 14 7.09 -6.98 -5.28
C LEU A 14 8.49 -7.30 -5.81
N ALA A 15 8.75 -6.90 -7.05
CA ALA A 15 10.05 -7.02 -7.70
C ALA A 15 11.06 -6.02 -7.10
N PRO A 16 12.37 -6.16 -7.35
CA PRO A 16 13.38 -5.23 -6.85
C PRO A 16 13.15 -3.77 -7.27
N GLU A 17 12.58 -3.55 -8.45
CA GLU A 17 12.23 -2.24 -9.00
C GLU A 17 10.91 -1.64 -8.46
N ASP A 18 10.15 -2.40 -7.68
CA ASP A 18 8.91 -1.93 -7.07
C ASP A 18 9.16 -1.24 -5.71
N ALA A 19 8.29 -0.30 -5.34
CA ALA A 19 8.38 0.43 -4.09
C ALA A 19 7.28 0.05 -3.10
N VAL A 20 7.63 -0.01 -1.80
CA VAL A 20 6.65 -0.10 -0.70
C VAL A 20 6.64 1.21 0.07
N LEU A 21 5.56 1.96 -0.10
CA LEU A 21 5.32 3.22 0.59
C LEU A 21 4.48 2.96 1.84
N VAL A 22 4.94 3.50 2.99
CA VAL A 22 4.24 3.36 4.28
C VAL A 22 4.16 4.73 4.92
N ALA A 23 2.95 5.16 5.26
CA ALA A 23 2.68 6.43 5.92
C ALA A 23 1.68 6.24 7.06
N ALA A 24 1.81 7.02 8.13
CA ALA A 24 0.76 7.15 9.12
C ALA A 24 -0.33 8.11 8.61
N PRO A 25 -1.58 8.01 9.10
CA PRO A 25 -2.62 8.98 8.76
C PRO A 25 -2.15 10.42 8.99
N GLY A 26 -2.42 11.30 8.02
CA GLY A 26 -2.00 12.71 8.08
C GLY A 26 -0.51 12.97 7.86
N THR A 27 0.31 11.95 7.63
CA THR A 27 1.72 12.14 7.25
C THR A 27 1.78 12.65 5.81
N PRO A 28 2.44 13.80 5.55
CA PRO A 28 2.62 14.28 4.19
C PRO A 28 3.51 13.32 3.40
N TRP A 29 3.20 13.16 2.12
CA TRP A 29 4.03 12.39 1.20
C TRP A 29 5.23 13.21 0.72
N PRO A 30 6.34 12.55 0.31
CA PRO A 30 7.47 13.23 -0.31
C PRO A 30 7.04 14.06 -1.51
N GLU A 31 7.64 15.23 -1.71
CA GLU A 31 7.29 16.15 -2.80
C GLU A 31 7.58 15.56 -4.18
N GLU A 32 8.55 14.64 -4.26
CA GLU A 32 8.96 13.96 -5.49
C GLU A 32 7.98 12.83 -5.90
N LEU A 33 7.03 12.47 -5.03
CA LEU A 33 6.02 11.47 -5.33
C LEU A 33 4.88 12.09 -6.13
N ASP A 34 4.65 11.60 -7.34
CA ASP A 34 3.52 12.04 -8.16
C ASP A 34 2.19 11.79 -7.40
N PRO A 35 1.38 12.83 -7.12
CA PRO A 35 0.13 12.71 -6.37
C PRO A 35 -0.87 11.70 -6.98
N GLY A 36 -0.81 11.42 -8.27
CA GLY A 36 -1.65 10.42 -8.94
C GLY A 36 -1.43 9.01 -8.40
N TRP A 37 -0.26 8.72 -7.83
CA TRP A 37 0.05 7.42 -7.24
C TRP A 37 -0.60 7.19 -5.89
N ILE A 38 -1.02 8.24 -5.18
CA ILE A 38 -1.51 8.18 -3.80
C ILE A 38 -2.94 8.72 -3.63
N ARG A 39 -3.46 9.42 -4.65
CA ARG A 39 -4.84 9.92 -4.65
C ARG A 39 -5.81 8.77 -4.40
N ASP A 40 -6.71 8.97 -3.44
CA ASP A 40 -7.76 8.01 -3.03
C ASP A 40 -7.23 6.68 -2.43
N ARG A 41 -5.99 6.67 -1.92
CA ARG A 41 -5.34 5.50 -1.29
C ARG A 41 -5.01 5.72 0.19
N ALA A 42 -5.95 6.32 0.92
CA ALA A 42 -5.82 6.53 2.35
C ALA A 42 -6.15 5.25 3.14
N ALA A 43 -5.87 5.27 4.44
CA ALA A 43 -6.47 4.31 5.35
C ALA A 43 -8.01 4.43 5.31
N VAL A 44 -8.72 3.31 5.35
CA VAL A 44 -10.18 3.24 5.37
C VAL A 44 -10.63 2.86 6.78
N ASP A 45 -11.63 3.56 7.31
CA ASP A 45 -12.26 3.28 8.62
C ASP A 45 -11.27 3.10 9.78
N ASP A 46 -10.22 3.93 9.83
CA ASP A 46 -9.10 3.85 10.78
C ASP A 46 -8.35 2.50 10.79
N GLN A 47 -8.53 1.69 9.74
CA GLN A 47 -7.84 0.42 9.57
C GLN A 47 -6.57 0.58 8.75
N ALA A 48 -5.51 -0.14 9.15
CA ALA A 48 -4.34 -0.30 8.29
C ALA A 48 -4.79 -0.89 6.94
N THR A 49 -4.46 -0.18 5.86
CA THR A 49 -4.95 -0.48 4.52
C THR A 49 -3.79 -0.50 3.55
N ALA A 50 -3.74 -1.53 2.72
CA ALA A 50 -2.77 -1.67 1.64
C ALA A 50 -3.47 -1.65 0.29
N TYR A 51 -2.78 -1.10 -0.70
CA TYR A 51 -3.14 -1.11 -2.10
C TYR A 51 -1.95 -1.67 -2.88
N LEU A 52 -2.17 -2.71 -3.68
CA LEU A 52 -1.15 -3.26 -4.56
C LEU A 52 -1.37 -2.72 -5.97
N CYS A 53 -0.43 -1.94 -6.47
CA CYS A 53 -0.48 -1.36 -7.81
C CYS A 53 0.41 -2.13 -8.79
N ARG A 54 -0.08 -2.33 -10.00
CA ARG A 54 0.65 -2.92 -11.14
C ARG A 54 0.38 -2.10 -12.38
N GLY A 55 1.42 -1.40 -12.83
CA GLY A 55 1.24 -0.32 -13.82
C GLY A 55 0.29 0.74 -13.27
N THR A 56 -0.77 1.05 -14.02
CA THR A 56 -1.77 2.06 -13.65
C THR A 56 -2.99 1.49 -12.91
N THR A 57 -3.02 0.17 -12.68
CA THR A 57 -4.15 -0.50 -12.04
C THR A 57 -3.76 -0.88 -10.62
N CYS A 58 -4.67 -0.69 -9.67
CA CYS A 58 -4.42 -1.10 -8.29
C CYS A 58 -5.57 -1.92 -7.74
N SER A 59 -5.25 -2.74 -6.76
CA SER A 59 -6.23 -3.55 -6.04
C SER A 59 -7.26 -2.69 -5.32
N LEU A 60 -8.35 -3.34 -4.91
CA LEU A 60 -9.20 -2.84 -3.85
C LEU A 60 -8.41 -2.69 -2.52
N PRO A 61 -8.92 -1.90 -1.56
CA PRO A 61 -8.37 -1.83 -0.22
C PRO A 61 -8.24 -3.21 0.43
N VAL A 62 -7.09 -3.50 1.05
CA VAL A 62 -6.84 -4.74 1.78
C VAL A 62 -6.36 -4.46 3.20
N HIS A 63 -6.94 -5.14 4.19
CA HIS A 63 -6.68 -4.89 5.61
C HIS A 63 -5.85 -5.97 6.30
N THR A 64 -5.59 -7.10 5.63
CA THR A 64 -4.90 -8.26 6.20
C THR A 64 -3.74 -8.73 5.31
N PRO A 65 -2.60 -9.17 5.89
CA PRO A 65 -1.50 -9.76 5.13
C PRO A 65 -1.91 -10.95 4.24
N GLU A 66 -2.84 -11.78 4.71
CA GLU A 66 -3.31 -12.98 4.03
C GLU A 66 -4.04 -12.61 2.73
N ALA A 67 -5.04 -11.72 2.80
CA ALA A 67 -5.72 -11.23 1.60
C ALA A 67 -4.77 -10.51 0.62
N LEU A 68 -3.73 -9.83 1.13
CA LEU A 68 -2.70 -9.21 0.28
C LEU A 68 -1.84 -10.27 -0.41
N ALA A 69 -1.55 -11.39 0.26
CA ALA A 69 -0.84 -12.54 -0.29
C ALA A 69 -1.62 -13.22 -1.44
N GLU A 70 -2.95 -13.17 -1.42
CA GLU A 70 -3.82 -13.74 -2.47
C GLU A 70 -3.99 -12.85 -3.71
N LEU A 71 -3.60 -11.57 -3.66
CA LEU A 71 -3.75 -10.66 -4.82
C LEU A 71 -2.89 -11.12 -6.00
N ALA A 72 -3.53 -11.62 -7.06
CA ALA A 72 -2.85 -12.12 -8.25
C ALA A 72 -1.83 -11.14 -8.78
#